data_AF-A0AAV1ZGU6-F1
#
_entry.id   AF-A0AAV1ZGU6-F1
#
_cell.length_a   1.000
_cell.length_b   1.000
_cell.length_c   1.000
_cell.angle_alpha   90.00
_cell.angle_beta   90.00
_cell.angle_gamma   90.00
#
_symmetry.space_group_name_H-M   'P 1'
#
loop_
_entity.id
_entity.type
_entity.pdbx_description
1 polymer ?
#
loop_
_entity_poly.entity_id
_entity_poly.type
_entity_poly.pdbx_seq_one_letter_code
_entity_poly.pdbx_strand_id
1 'polypeptide(L)'
;MSPRRFYLMVQFLFIYYVRDLTSSATECLRLLWYSVPDAFFSLEEIKMALQPGLSSETIQDMYNFYSEAVGAFHARTHPRSLKHLCRPAVRRILSESGFWIPDGIKLIDV
;
A
#
# COMPACT_ATOMS: atom_id res chain seq x y z
N MET A 1 15.94 -2.62 -6.88
CA MET A 1 14.72 -3.08 -6.15
C MET A 1 14.65 -4.60 -6.17
N SER A 2 14.08 -5.25 -5.15
CA SER A 2 13.81 -6.69 -5.20
C SER A 2 12.62 -6.99 -6.13
N PRO A 3 12.47 -8.24 -6.64
CA PRO A 3 11.33 -8.62 -7.50
C PRO A 3 9.98 -8.35 -6.83
N ARG A 4 9.85 -8.66 -5.54
CA ARG A 4 8.65 -8.38 -4.73
C ARG A 4 8.33 -6.88 -4.68
N ARG A 5 9.35 -6.04 -4.48
CA ARG A 5 9.18 -4.58 -4.48
C ARG A 5 8.73 -4.05 -5.84
N PHE A 6 9.30 -4.60 -6.91
CA PHE A 6 8.93 -4.22 -8.27
C PHE A 6 7.48 -4.56 -8.56
N TYR A 7 7.03 -5.75 -8.15
CA TYR A 7 5.64 -6.15 -8.26
C TYR A 7 4.68 -5.19 -7.53
N LEU A 8 4.99 -4.79 -6.30
CA LEU A 8 4.19 -3.81 -5.56
C LEU A 8 4.17 -2.43 -6.24
N MET A 9 5.27 -2.03 -6.90
CA MET A 9 5.33 -0.77 -7.64
C MET A 9 4.42 -0.81 -8.87
N VAL A 10 4.40 -1.95 -9.58
CA VAL A 10 3.49 -2.16 -10.72
C VAL A 10 2.02 -2.16 -10.28
N GLN A 11 1.70 -2.80 -9.14
CA GLN A 11 0.34 -2.74 -8.59
C GLN A 11 -0.07 -1.31 -8.23
N PHE A 12 0.83 -0.55 -7.60
CA PHE A 12 0.61 0.85 -7.30
C PHE A 12 0.37 1.68 -8.57
N LEU A 13 1.23 1.54 -9.59
CA LEU A 13 1.07 2.18 -10.89
C LEU A 13 -0.29 1.88 -11.50
N PHE A 14 -0.68 0.61 -11.54
CA PHE A 14 -1.97 0.19 -12.07
C PHE A 14 -3.13 0.88 -11.35
N ILE A 15 -3.14 0.86 -10.02
CA ILE A 15 -4.17 1.51 -9.20
C ILE A 15 -4.22 3.02 -9.47
N TYR A 16 -3.06 3.67 -9.57
CA TYR A 16 -2.97 5.10 -9.88
C TYR A 16 -3.59 5.43 -11.25
N TYR A 17 -3.31 4.65 -12.29
CA TYR A 17 -3.84 4.92 -13.63
C TYR A 17 -5.33 4.64 -13.77
N VAL A 18 -5.91 3.76 -12.96
CA VAL A 18 -7.37 3.50 -12.95
C VAL A 18 -8.12 4.34 -11.92
N ARG A 19 -7.45 5.26 -11.22
CA ARG A 19 -8.06 5.99 -10.08
C ARG A 19 -9.28 6.81 -10.47
N ASP A 20 -9.28 7.41 -11.65
CA ASP A 20 -10.39 8.24 -12.13
C ASP A 20 -11.58 7.39 -12.60
N LEU A 21 -11.37 6.08 -12.80
CA LEU A 21 -12.42 5.14 -13.19
C LEU A 21 -13.18 4.59 -11.98
N THR A 22 -12.65 4.75 -10.76
CA THR A 22 -13.27 4.21 -9.55
C THR A 22 -12.98 5.04 -8.30
N SER A 23 -14.05 5.42 -7.60
CA SER A 23 -13.95 6.06 -6.27
C SER A 23 -13.30 5.16 -5.21
N SER A 24 -13.12 3.86 -5.49
CA SER A 24 -12.51 2.89 -4.58
C SER A 24 -10.99 2.79 -4.71
N ALA A 25 -10.33 3.54 -5.60
CA ALA A 25 -8.89 3.36 -5.83
C ALA A 25 -8.04 3.61 -4.57
N THR A 26 -8.38 4.65 -3.81
CA THR A 26 -7.74 4.97 -2.52
C THR A 26 -7.95 3.83 -1.51
N GLU A 27 -9.16 3.27 -1.44
CA GLU A 27 -9.47 2.12 -0.59
C GLU A 27 -8.65 0.88 -0.99
N CYS A 28 -8.63 0.56 -2.28
CA CYS A 28 -7.88 -0.57 -2.84
C CYS A 28 -6.39 -0.46 -2.49
N LEU A 29 -5.80 0.72 -2.68
CA LEU A 29 -4.39 0.95 -2.34
C LEU A 29 -4.14 0.77 -0.84
N ARG A 30 -5.06 1.27 0.00
CA ARG A 30 -4.96 1.14 1.45
C ARG A 30 -5.05 -0.33 1.88
N LEU A 31 -6.01 -1.09 1.36
CA LEU A 31 -6.19 -2.51 1.65
C LEU A 31 -4.99 -3.34 1.18
N LEU A 32 -4.46 -3.05 -0.01
CA LEU A 32 -3.25 -3.66 -0.51
C LEU A 32 -2.10 -3.51 0.50
N TRP A 33 -1.85 -2.29 0.97
CA TRP A 33 -0.79 -2.04 1.96
C TRP A 33 -1.07 -2.59 3.35
N TYR A 34 -2.34 -2.72 3.72
CA TYR A 34 -2.71 -3.42 4.96
C TYR A 34 -2.47 -4.93 4.90
N SER A 35 -2.47 -5.52 3.71
CA SER A 35 -2.30 -6.95 3.48
C SER A 35 -0.84 -7.42 3.44
N VAL A 36 0.11 -6.52 3.22
CA VAL A 36 1.53 -6.86 3.06
C VAL A 36 2.38 -6.38 4.25
N PRO A 37 3.42 -7.14 4.65
CA PRO A 37 4.34 -6.72 5.70
C PRO A 37 5.38 -5.69 5.20
N ASP A 38 5.45 -5.46 3.89
CA ASP A 38 6.42 -4.60 3.26
C ASP A 38 6.31 -3.14 3.76
N ALA A 39 7.46 -2.47 3.83
CA ALA A 39 7.52 -1.06 4.17
C ALA A 39 6.78 -0.20 3.12
N PHE A 40 6.39 1.01 3.49
CA PHE A 40 5.86 1.94 2.49
C PHE A 40 6.95 2.34 1.50
N PHE A 41 6.55 2.77 0.30
CA PHE A 41 7.45 3.42 -0.63
C PHE A 41 7.84 4.79 -0.09
N SER A 42 9.10 5.17 -0.28
CA SER A 42 9.53 6.56 -0.14
C SER A 42 9.41 7.29 -1.47
N LEU A 43 9.34 8.62 -1.42
CA LEU A 43 9.37 9.45 -2.63
C LEU A 43 10.61 9.16 -3.48
N GLU A 44 11.77 8.97 -2.83
CA GLU A 44 13.04 8.66 -3.52
C GLU A 44 12.97 7.32 -4.24
N GLU A 45 12.36 6.30 -3.62
CA GLU A 45 12.17 4.98 -4.24
C GLU A 45 11.27 5.05 -5.48
N ILE A 46 10.20 5.85 -5.43
CA ILE A 46 9.29 6.07 -6.56
C ILE A 46 10.02 6.84 -7.67
N LYS A 47 10.75 7.91 -7.34
CA LYS A 47 11.54 8.68 -8.31
C LYS A 47 12.55 7.79 -9.03
N MET A 48 13.38 7.06 -8.28
CA MET A 48 14.39 6.17 -8.88
C MET A 48 13.77 5.11 -9.80
N ALA A 49 12.57 4.62 -9.48
CA ALA A 49 11.91 3.60 -10.28
C ALA A 49 11.21 4.15 -11.53
N LEU A 50 10.66 5.37 -11.48
CA LEU A 50 9.71 5.87 -12.48
C LEU A 50 10.21 7.09 -13.27
N GLN A 51 11.19 7.83 -12.76
CA GLN A 51 11.73 9.02 -13.42
C GLN A 51 12.26 8.78 -14.85
N PRO A 52 12.76 7.59 -15.23
CA PRO A 52 13.11 7.33 -16.62
C PRO A 52 11.92 7.40 -17.60
N GLY A 53 10.68 7.25 -17.12
CA GLY A 53 9.48 7.19 -17.97
C GLY A 53 8.42 8.25 -17.68
N LEU A 54 8.51 8.99 -16.57
CA LEU A 54 7.50 9.95 -16.12
C LEU A 54 8.10 11.31 -15.74
N SER A 55 7.32 12.37 -15.90
CA SER A 55 7.71 13.71 -15.47
C SER A 55 7.79 13.80 -13.93
N SER A 56 8.57 14.75 -13.43
CA SER A 56 8.67 14.99 -11.98
C SER A 56 7.33 15.41 -11.36
N GLU A 57 6.49 16.12 -12.13
CA GLU A 57 5.14 16.52 -11.71
C GLU A 57 4.24 15.30 -11.53
N THR A 58 4.22 14.39 -12.51
CA THR A 58 3.45 13.15 -12.42
C THR A 58 3.93 12.29 -11.24
N ILE A 59 5.23 12.19 -11.01
CA ILE A 59 5.76 11.45 -9.86
C ILE A 59 5.32 12.07 -8.53
N GLN A 60 5.28 13.40 -8.45
CA GLN A 60 4.83 14.08 -7.24
C GLN A 60 3.33 13.86 -7.00
N ASP A 61 2.49 13.93 -8.04
CA ASP A 61 1.06 13.62 -7.95
C ASP A 61 0.84 12.17 -7.49
N MET A 62 1.56 11.22 -8.09
CA MET A 62 1.55 9.81 -7.69
C MET A 62 1.89 9.63 -6.21
N TYR A 63 2.95 10.28 -5.73
CA TYR A 63 3.35 10.18 -4.33
C TYR A 63 2.32 10.82 -3.39
N ASN A 64 1.72 11.94 -3.77
CA ASN A 64 0.66 12.58 -2.99
C ASN A 64 -0.54 11.63 -2.84
N PHE A 65 -1.04 11.09 -3.95
CA PHE A 65 -2.11 10.08 -3.96
C PHE A 65 -1.76 8.86 -3.09
N TYR A 66 -0.54 8.34 -3.23
CA TYR A 66 -0.06 7.21 -2.43
C TYR A 66 -0.08 7.52 -0.93
N SER A 67 0.52 8.65 -0.54
CA SER A 67 0.68 9.06 0.86
C SER A 67 -0.65 9.34 1.55
N GLU A 68 -1.60 9.92 0.83
CA GLU A 68 -2.98 10.14 1.28
C GLU A 68 -3.69 8.81 1.52
N ALA A 69 -3.60 7.88 0.55
CA ALA A 69 -4.26 6.58 0.66
C ALA A 69 -3.77 5.74 1.84
N VAL A 70 -2.46 5.73 2.09
CA VAL A 70 -1.85 4.96 3.18
C VAL A 70 -1.77 5.70 4.51
N GLY A 71 -2.12 6.99 4.53
CA GLY A 71 -2.09 7.84 5.72
C GLY A 71 -0.69 8.05 6.29
N ALA A 72 0.35 8.04 5.45
CA ALA A 72 1.73 8.13 5.89
C ALA A 72 2.63 8.89 4.91
N PHE A 73 3.45 9.79 5.47
CA PHE A 73 4.47 10.55 4.73
C PHE A 73 5.86 10.11 5.17
N HIS A 74 6.66 9.63 4.23
CA HIS A 74 7.99 9.12 4.53
C HIS A 74 9.03 9.57 3.50
N ALA A 75 9.93 10.45 3.93
CA ALA A 75 11.08 10.87 3.11
C ALA A 75 12.04 9.70 2.82
N ARG A 76 12.07 8.68 3.69
CA ARG A 76 12.87 7.46 3.54
C ARG A 76 12.05 6.23 3.90
N THR A 77 12.38 5.09 3.31
CA THR A 77 11.70 3.82 3.57
C THR A 77 12.03 3.33 4.99
N HIS A 78 11.01 3.09 5.82
CA HIS A 78 11.16 2.60 7.20
C HIS A 78 10.41 1.29 7.41
N PRO A 79 10.92 0.38 8.26
CA PRO A 79 10.18 -0.80 8.67
C PRO A 79 8.82 -0.45 9.27
N ARG A 80 7.82 -1.32 9.04
CA ARG A 80 6.49 -1.20 9.65
C ARG A 80 6.58 -1.53 11.14
N SER A 81 5.60 -1.05 11.91
CA SER A 81 5.50 -1.41 13.33
C SER A 81 5.39 -2.92 13.51
N LEU A 82 5.88 -3.45 14.63
CA LEU A 82 5.77 -4.88 14.94
C LEU A 82 4.30 -5.35 14.89
N LYS A 83 3.37 -4.53 15.39
CA LYS A 83 1.93 -4.77 15.29
C LYS A 83 1.47 -4.99 13.84
N HIS A 84 1.95 -4.16 12.91
CA HIS A 84 1.64 -4.34 11.49
C HIS A 84 2.29 -5.60 10.94
N LEU A 85 3.56 -5.89 11.25
CA LEU A 85 4.23 -7.10 10.77
C LEU A 85 3.54 -8.39 11.25
N CYS A 86 3.07 -8.41 12.50
CA CYS A 86 2.32 -9.54 13.05
C CYS A 86 0.96 -9.72 12.37
N ARG A 87 0.32 -8.65 11.88
CA ARG A 87 -1.07 -8.72 11.36
C ARG A 87 -1.21 -9.61 10.11
N PRO A 88 -0.43 -9.48 9.02
CA PRO A 88 -0.46 -10.41 7.89
C PRO A 88 -0.10 -11.84 8.30
N ALA A 89 0.87 -12.01 9.21
CA ALA A 89 1.28 -13.34 9.67
C ALA A 89 0.15 -14.06 10.42
N VAL A 90 -0.49 -13.38 11.37
CA VAL A 90 -1.63 -13.91 12.12
C VAL A 90 -2.83 -14.18 11.19
N ARG A 91 -3.14 -13.26 10.28
CA ARG A 91 -4.21 -13.45 9.26
C ARG A 91 -3.98 -14.69 8.43
N ARG A 92 -2.74 -14.89 7.97
CA ARG A 92 -2.36 -16.06 7.19
C ARG A 92 -2.56 -17.35 7.97
N ILE A 93 -2.02 -17.43 9.19
CA ILE A 93 -2.13 -18.63 10.06
C ILE A 93 -3.60 -18.96 10.33
N LEU A 94 -4.41 -17.95 10.66
CA LEU A 94 -5.84 -18.15 10.93
C LEU A 94 -6.59 -18.61 9.68
N SER A 95 -6.34 -17.99 8.52
CA SER A 95 -6.93 -18.42 7.25
C SER A 95 -6.54 -19.84 6.86
N GLU A 96 -5.27 -20.23 7.03
CA GLU A 96 -4.77 -21.59 6.77
C GLU A 96 -5.40 -22.61 7.74
N SER A 97 -5.79 -22.16 8.93
CA SER A 97 -6.47 -22.97 9.96
C SER A 97 -8.00 -22.97 9.81
N GLY A 98 -8.55 -22.35 8.76
CA GLY A 98 -10.00 -22.28 8.52
C GLY A 98 -10.74 -21.22 9.35
N PHE A 99 -10.02 -20.38 10.09
CA PHE A 99 -10.59 -19.28 10.86
C PHE A 99 -10.59 -17.99 10.05
N TRP A 100 -11.78 -17.53 9.66
CA TRP A 100 -11.96 -16.24 9.00
C TRP A 100 -11.93 -15.10 10.01
N ILE A 101 -11.06 -14.11 9.77
CA ILE A 101 -11.07 -12.85 10.53
C ILE A 101 -11.99 -11.88 9.78
N PRO A 102 -13.04 -11.35 10.42
CA PRO A 102 -13.86 -10.29 9.83
C PRO A 102 -13.01 -9.08 9.42
N ASP A 103 -13.40 -8.39 8.34
CA ASP A 103 -12.67 -7.22 7.84
C ASP A 103 -12.57 -6.09 8.88
N GLY A 104 -13.51 -6.07 9.84
CA GLY A 104 -13.45 -5.30 11.07
C GLY A 104 -14.57 -5.69 12.03
N ILE A 105 -14.40 -5.37 13.31
CA ILE A 105 -15.53 -5.29 14.24
C ILE A 105 -16.26 -4.01 13.84
N LYS A 106 -17.42 -4.10 13.19
CA LYS A 106 -18.31 -2.94 13.11
C LYS A 106 -18.67 -2.64 14.56
N LEU A 107 -18.21 -1.49 15.07
CA LEU A 107 -18.76 -0.96 16.31
C LEU A 107 -20.27 -0.90 16.11
N ILE A 108 -20.98 -1.73 16.86
CA ILE A 108 -22.43 -1.63 16.94
C ILE A 108 -22.62 -0.38 17.77
N ASP A 109 -23.06 0.71 17.15
CA ASP A 109 -23.50 1.90 17.89
C ASP A 109 -24.73 1.45 18.71
N VAL A 110 -24.51 1.22 20.00
CA VAL A 110 -25.56 0.95 21.02
C VAL A 110 -25.82 2.24 21.77
#